data_AF-A0A4Y2KSL0-F1
#
_entry.id   AF-A0A4Y2KSL0-F1
#
_cell.length_a   1.000
_cell.length_b   1.000
_cell.length_c   1.000
_cell.angle_alpha   90.00
_cell.angle_beta   90.00
_cell.angle_gamma   90.00
#
_symmetry.space_group_name_H-M   'P 1'
#
loop_
_entity.id
_entity.type
_entity.pdbx_description
1 polymer ?
#
loop_
_entity_poly.entity_id
_entity_poly.type
_entity_poly.pdbx_seq_one_letter_code
_entity_poly.pdbx_strand_id
1 'polypeptide(L)'
;MGRKQRRGVGAAFCVMTDINITHIWSARLSLRNTVFQVKILALLKAVEHAVALPTQQLTILVDNQAGIQLAANPKSHNSIARKIFRLLHSHPHIRVSWIKAHVGYIGNEESDRLVKEATETEKFRETPLEIPKFFIKTFLCQKMMATWQMAWNDGDTGRLIHRIIPKVSFQPINWTRNEVLFSTGHGAFPSYLQRFNLAETSFCSCGGIGTPIHYATECLLTVSYYMAPPNQQHQSVWFRGIAKYSIQEGRTILCSTFSKVKPVFYVQTPINYFFPFFISLLSVECNVCDPIPKFLPVFSQIATSVTKHPLPPAMREFKTSRTSIVCPTSSSLPHLTILFLWR
;
A
#
# COMPACT_ATOMS: atom_id res chain seq x y z
N MET A 1 14.67 5.98 -25.54
CA MET A 1 15.12 6.52 -24.23
C MET A 1 13.98 7.22 -23.50
N GLY A 2 14.09 7.44 -22.18
CA GLY A 2 13.09 8.17 -21.40
C GLY A 2 13.59 8.60 -20.02
N ARG A 3 13.21 9.81 -19.57
CA ARG A 3 13.72 10.48 -18.36
C ARG A 3 12.64 11.29 -17.67
N LYS A 4 12.82 11.53 -16.36
CA LYS A 4 12.01 12.43 -15.55
C LYS A 4 12.90 13.50 -14.93
N GLN A 5 12.52 14.76 -15.09
CA GLN A 5 13.14 15.93 -14.47
C GLN A 5 12.11 16.71 -13.64
N ARG A 6 12.55 17.71 -12.87
CA ARG A 6 11.65 18.57 -12.07
C ARG A 6 10.54 19.20 -12.92
N ARG A 7 10.88 19.60 -14.16
CA ARG A 7 9.98 20.32 -15.06
C ARG A 7 9.15 19.43 -15.98
N GLY A 8 9.49 18.16 -16.18
CA GLY A 8 8.72 17.30 -17.10
C GLY A 8 9.23 15.87 -17.18
N VAL A 9 8.47 15.01 -17.87
CA VAL A 9 8.89 13.65 -18.24
C VAL A 9 9.02 13.62 -19.76
N GLY A 10 10.04 12.95 -20.29
CA GLY A 10 10.34 12.94 -21.72
C GLY A 10 10.59 11.52 -22.23
N ALA A 11 10.23 11.30 -23.49
CA ALA A 11 10.51 10.10 -24.25
C ALA A 11 11.11 10.52 -25.60
N ALA A 12 12.07 9.75 -26.11
CA ALA A 12 12.57 9.97 -27.47
C ALA A 12 13.15 8.68 -28.06
N PHE A 13 13.18 8.62 -29.39
CA PHE A 13 14.03 7.71 -30.16
C PHE A 13 14.59 8.46 -31.36
N CYS A 14 15.72 8.00 -31.86
CA CYS A 14 16.25 8.42 -33.16
C CYS A 14 16.50 7.20 -34.04
N VAL A 15 16.51 7.42 -35.34
CA VAL A 15 16.89 6.44 -36.36
C VAL A 15 18.19 6.90 -36.96
N MET A 16 19.12 5.97 -37.08
CA MET A 16 20.41 6.21 -37.72
C MET A 16 20.51 5.36 -38.97
N THR A 17 21.00 5.97 -40.05
CA THR A 17 21.44 5.28 -41.25
C THR A 17 22.92 5.59 -41.40
N ASP A 18 23.74 4.55 -41.33
CA ASP A 18 25.21 4.64 -41.19
C ASP A 18 25.63 5.42 -39.94
N ILE A 19 26.06 6.67 -40.12
CA ILE A 19 26.48 7.60 -39.06
C ILE A 19 25.56 8.81 -38.93
N ASN A 20 24.56 8.92 -39.80
CA ASN A 20 23.68 10.08 -39.87
C ASN A 20 22.33 9.78 -39.20
N ILE A 21 21.84 10.75 -38.44
CA ILE A 21 20.49 10.70 -37.85
C ILE A 21 19.50 11.10 -38.94
N THR A 22 18.64 10.17 -39.35
CA THR A 22 17.68 10.37 -40.45
C THR A 22 16.27 10.67 -39.95
N HIS A 23 15.94 10.22 -38.74
CA HIS A 23 14.65 10.50 -38.13
C HIS A 23 14.77 10.66 -36.63
N ILE A 24 13.96 11.55 -36.06
CA ILE A 24 13.88 11.83 -34.64
C ILE A 24 12.42 11.89 -34.25
N TRP A 25 12.11 11.26 -33.13
CA TRP A 25 10.87 11.46 -32.41
C TRP A 25 11.16 11.78 -30.96
N SER A 26 10.54 12.83 -30.45
CA SER A 26 10.58 13.19 -29.03
C SER A 26 9.19 13.64 -28.57
N ALA A 27 8.90 13.38 -27.30
CA ALA A 27 7.64 13.75 -26.69
C ALA A 27 7.85 14.16 -25.24
N ARG A 28 7.15 15.22 -24.86
CA ARG A 28 6.98 15.64 -23.47
C ARG A 28 5.71 14.98 -22.92
N LEU A 29 5.78 14.44 -21.72
CA LEU A 29 4.71 13.74 -21.03
C LEU A 29 4.46 14.36 -19.65
N SER A 30 3.29 14.07 -19.09
CA SER A 30 2.88 14.58 -17.78
C SER A 30 3.86 14.16 -16.69
N LEU A 31 4.09 15.06 -15.72
CA LEU A 31 4.84 14.77 -14.49
C LEU A 31 4.28 13.60 -13.68
N ARG A 32 3.04 13.20 -13.94
CA ARG A 32 2.36 12.05 -13.30
C ARG A 32 2.80 10.71 -13.89
N ASN A 33 3.38 10.70 -15.10
CA ASN A 33 3.89 9.47 -15.71
C ASN A 33 5.22 9.04 -15.07
N THR A 34 5.47 7.73 -15.13
CA THR A 34 6.72 7.12 -14.64
C THR A 34 7.78 7.06 -15.74
N VAL A 35 9.07 7.05 -15.36
CA VAL A 35 10.18 6.84 -16.30
C VAL A 35 10.00 5.54 -17.09
N PHE A 36 9.51 4.49 -16.43
CA PHE A 36 9.27 3.20 -17.08
C PHE A 36 8.19 3.27 -18.17
N GLN A 37 7.06 3.95 -17.90
CA GLN A 37 6.00 4.14 -18.90
C GLN A 37 6.50 4.87 -20.14
N VAL A 38 7.27 5.95 -19.95
CA VAL A 38 7.76 6.75 -21.07
C VAL A 38 8.83 6.04 -21.88
N LYS A 39 9.66 5.19 -21.24
CA LYS A 39 10.61 4.32 -21.94
C LYS A 39 9.90 3.26 -22.80
N ILE A 40 8.83 2.66 -22.28
CA ILE A 40 8.01 1.70 -23.04
C ILE A 40 7.26 2.39 -24.19
N LEU A 41 6.78 3.63 -24.00
CA LEU A 41 6.18 4.42 -25.08
C LEU A 41 7.19 4.75 -26.19
N ALA A 42 8.43 5.14 -25.83
CA ALA A 42 9.48 5.39 -26.81
C ALA A 42 9.76 4.14 -27.66
N LEU A 43 9.78 2.96 -27.02
CA LEU A 43 9.93 1.68 -27.73
C LEU A 43 8.74 1.42 -28.67
N LEU A 44 7.50 1.63 -28.22
CA LEU A 44 6.33 1.50 -29.09
C LEU A 44 6.46 2.40 -30.32
N LYS A 45 6.87 3.66 -30.13
CA LYS A 45 6.99 4.63 -31.23
C LYS A 45 8.11 4.26 -32.20
N ALA A 46 9.23 3.74 -31.70
CA ALA A 46 10.29 3.19 -32.53
C ALA A 46 9.84 1.97 -33.35
N VAL A 47 9.06 1.06 -32.74
CA VAL A 47 8.51 -0.12 -33.44
C VAL A 47 7.47 0.28 -34.47
N GLU A 48 6.55 1.21 -34.14
CA GLU A 48 5.57 1.75 -35.10
C GLU A 48 6.27 2.39 -36.30
N HIS A 49 7.36 3.13 -36.08
CA HIS A 49 8.17 3.69 -37.16
C HIS A 49 8.87 2.62 -37.98
N ALA A 50 9.50 1.63 -37.34
CA ALA A 50 10.19 0.52 -38.02
C ALA A 50 9.24 -0.31 -38.90
N VAL A 51 7.99 -0.51 -38.47
CA VAL A 51 6.95 -1.21 -39.26
C VAL A 51 6.59 -0.46 -40.54
N ALA A 52 6.74 0.87 -40.57
CA ALA A 52 6.46 1.69 -41.75
C ALA A 52 7.62 1.73 -42.76
N LEU A 53 8.79 1.18 -42.41
CA LEU A 53 9.95 1.13 -43.28
C LEU A 53 9.92 -0.13 -44.18
N PRO A 54 10.63 -0.13 -45.32
CA PRO A 54 10.74 -1.30 -46.20
C PRO A 54 11.27 -2.54 -45.46
N THR A 55 10.95 -3.74 -45.97
CA THR A 55 11.28 -5.06 -45.40
C THR A 55 12.78 -5.42 -45.46
N GLN A 56 13.63 -4.56 -44.92
CA GLN A 56 15.02 -4.85 -44.59
C GLN A 56 15.12 -5.30 -43.14
N GLN A 57 16.20 -6.00 -42.80
CA GLN A 57 16.45 -6.40 -41.42
C GLN A 57 16.76 -5.16 -40.56
N LEU A 58 15.86 -4.83 -39.63
CA LEU A 58 15.99 -3.68 -38.74
C LEU A 58 16.33 -4.14 -37.32
N THR A 59 17.21 -3.42 -36.65
CA THR A 59 17.52 -3.66 -35.23
C THR A 59 17.28 -2.39 -34.41
N ILE A 60 16.36 -2.47 -33.46
CA ILE A 60 16.09 -1.42 -32.49
C ILE A 60 16.95 -1.68 -31.25
N LEU A 61 17.84 -0.75 -30.93
CA LEU A 61 18.71 -0.81 -29.77
C LEU A 61 18.08 -0.09 -28.58
N VAL A 62 18.00 -0.76 -27.43
CA VAL A 62 17.28 -0.26 -26.25
C VAL A 62 18.11 -0.44 -24.99
N ASP A 63 18.21 0.61 -24.17
CA ASP A 63 18.95 0.61 -22.89
C ASP A 63 18.16 -0.01 -21.73
N ASN A 64 16.85 -0.15 -21.89
CA ASN A 64 15.91 -0.61 -20.87
C ASN A 64 15.60 -2.10 -21.00
N GLN A 65 16.45 -2.95 -20.41
CA GLN A 65 16.28 -4.41 -20.42
C GLN A 65 14.90 -4.85 -19.89
N ALA A 66 14.42 -4.24 -18.80
CA ALA A 66 13.09 -4.53 -18.23
C ALA A 66 11.96 -4.20 -19.22
N GLY A 67 12.14 -3.17 -20.05
CA GLY A 67 11.18 -2.81 -21.08
C GLY A 67 11.09 -3.84 -22.20
N ILE A 68 12.24 -4.38 -22.62
CA ILE A 68 12.33 -5.46 -23.61
C ILE A 68 11.66 -6.73 -23.06
N GLN A 69 11.98 -7.13 -21.83
CA GLN A 69 11.38 -8.30 -21.18
C GLN A 69 9.85 -8.16 -21.07
N LEU A 70 9.36 -6.96 -20.73
CA LEU A 70 7.92 -6.70 -20.67
C LEU A 70 7.26 -6.79 -22.05
N ALA A 71 7.91 -6.25 -23.08
CA ALA A 71 7.43 -6.30 -24.47
C ALA A 71 7.46 -7.72 -25.07
N ALA A 72 8.39 -8.57 -24.63
CA ALA A 72 8.47 -9.96 -25.03
C ALA A 72 7.40 -10.85 -24.37
N ASN A 73 6.69 -10.37 -23.35
CA ASN A 73 5.68 -11.14 -22.64
C ASN A 73 4.28 -11.00 -23.28
N PRO A 74 3.76 -12.03 -23.99
CA PRO A 74 2.43 -11.98 -24.61
C PRO A 74 1.28 -11.81 -23.61
N LYS A 75 1.49 -12.23 -22.35
CA LYS A 75 0.48 -12.18 -21.28
C LYS A 75 0.56 -10.90 -20.45
N SER A 76 1.34 -9.90 -20.89
CA SER A 76 1.48 -8.64 -20.16
C SER A 76 0.14 -7.93 -19.96
N HIS A 77 -0.14 -7.47 -18.74
CA HIS A 77 -1.31 -6.64 -18.45
C HIS A 77 -1.18 -5.20 -18.99
N ASN A 78 0.02 -4.78 -19.39
CA ASN A 78 0.27 -3.46 -19.98
C ASN A 78 -0.17 -3.43 -21.46
N SER A 79 -1.08 -2.52 -21.81
CA SER A 79 -1.63 -2.37 -23.17
C SER A 79 -0.56 -2.02 -24.21
N ILE A 80 0.39 -1.14 -23.87
CA ILE A 80 1.50 -0.74 -24.75
C ILE A 80 2.42 -1.93 -25.01
N ALA A 81 2.77 -2.69 -23.97
CA ALA A 81 3.61 -3.87 -24.13
C ALA A 81 2.96 -4.94 -25.03
N ARG A 82 1.65 -5.18 -24.87
CA ARG A 82 0.91 -6.08 -25.79
C ARG A 82 0.89 -5.57 -27.22
N LYS A 83 0.80 -4.26 -27.43
CA LYS A 83 0.86 -3.67 -28.78
C LYS A 83 2.24 -3.89 -29.40
N ILE A 84 3.31 -3.63 -28.65
CA ILE A 84 4.69 -3.90 -29.08
C ILE A 84 4.85 -5.39 -29.44
N PHE A 85 4.42 -6.30 -28.56
CA PHE A 85 4.51 -7.75 -28.80
C PHE A 85 3.87 -8.15 -30.14
N ARG A 86 2.64 -7.69 -30.40
CA ARG A 86 1.91 -8.01 -31.64
C ARG A 86 2.63 -7.46 -32.87
N LEU A 87 3.11 -6.21 -32.81
CA LEU A 87 3.83 -5.59 -33.92
C LEU A 87 5.12 -6.36 -34.24
N LEU A 88 5.92 -6.70 -33.23
CA LEU A 88 7.15 -7.48 -33.42
C LEU A 88 6.86 -8.90 -33.91
N HIS A 89 5.81 -9.55 -33.42
CA HIS A 89 5.42 -10.89 -33.85
C HIS A 89 4.99 -10.93 -35.32
N SER A 90 4.27 -9.90 -35.79
CA SER A 90 3.85 -9.78 -37.20
C SER A 90 4.96 -9.31 -38.15
N HIS A 91 6.07 -8.79 -37.64
CA HIS A 91 7.17 -8.22 -38.44
C HIS A 91 8.53 -8.83 -38.01
N PRO A 92 8.81 -10.09 -38.39
CA PRO A 92 10.00 -10.82 -37.92
C PRO A 92 11.34 -10.20 -38.38
N HIS A 93 11.31 -9.32 -39.38
CA HIS A 93 12.47 -8.55 -39.82
C HIS A 93 12.89 -7.45 -38.82
N ILE A 94 12.05 -7.13 -37.82
CA ILE A 94 12.36 -6.17 -36.76
C ILE A 94 12.87 -6.91 -35.53
N ARG A 95 14.14 -6.68 -35.18
CA ARG A 95 14.76 -7.22 -33.96
C ARG A 95 14.88 -6.12 -32.92
N VAL A 96 14.68 -6.47 -31.65
CA VAL A 96 14.95 -5.58 -30.52
C VAL A 96 16.11 -6.16 -29.73
N SER A 97 17.18 -5.38 -29.56
CA SER A 97 18.37 -5.81 -28.82
C SER A 97 18.68 -4.84 -27.69
N TRP A 98 19.17 -5.40 -26.58
CA TRP A 98 19.61 -4.60 -25.44
C TRP A 98 21.01 -4.04 -25.69
N ILE A 99 21.21 -2.78 -25.32
CA ILE A 99 22.53 -2.14 -25.24
C ILE A 99 22.75 -1.59 -23.85
N LYS A 100 24.00 -1.52 -23.43
CA LYS A 100 24.36 -0.83 -22.20
C LYS A 100 24.22 0.68 -22.40
N ALA A 101 23.69 1.37 -21.40
CA ALA A 101 23.57 2.83 -21.40
C ALA A 101 24.94 3.51 -21.20
N HIS A 102 25.11 4.71 -21.76
CA HIS A 102 26.26 5.60 -21.51
C HIS A 102 27.63 5.01 -21.85
N VAL A 103 27.73 4.32 -22.98
CA VAL A 103 28.98 3.70 -23.46
C VAL A 103 29.45 4.26 -24.82
N GLY A 104 29.07 5.50 -25.17
CA GLY A 104 29.51 6.14 -26.41
C GLY A 104 28.65 5.83 -27.65
N TYR A 105 27.50 5.18 -27.51
CA TYR A 105 26.61 4.94 -28.66
C TYR A 105 25.93 6.25 -29.08
N ILE A 106 26.32 6.79 -30.25
CA ILE A 106 25.83 8.07 -30.80
C ILE A 106 24.30 8.18 -30.72
N GLY A 107 23.57 7.16 -31.22
CA GLY A 107 22.11 7.19 -31.20
C GLY A 107 21.49 7.16 -29.79
N ASN A 108 22.16 6.50 -28.83
CA ASN A 108 21.71 6.51 -27.44
C ASN A 108 21.95 7.88 -26.80
N GLU A 109 23.12 8.48 -27.02
CA GLU A 109 23.46 9.80 -26.50
C GLU A 109 22.57 10.89 -27.10
N GLU A 110 22.26 10.79 -28.39
CA GLU A 110 21.32 11.69 -29.04
C GLU A 110 19.90 11.52 -28.48
N SER A 111 19.44 10.27 -28.32
CA SER A 111 18.15 10.01 -27.67
C SER A 111 18.09 10.58 -26.24
N ASP A 112 19.20 10.54 -25.50
CA ASP A 112 19.32 11.16 -24.18
C ASP A 112 19.26 12.69 -24.24
N ARG A 113 19.94 13.30 -25.22
CA ARG A 113 19.90 14.75 -25.49
C ARG A 113 18.48 15.21 -25.82
N LEU A 114 17.79 14.49 -26.70
CA LEU A 114 16.41 14.77 -27.10
C LEU A 114 15.42 14.68 -25.95
N VAL A 115 15.59 13.67 -25.08
CA VAL A 115 14.76 13.56 -23.88
C VAL A 115 15.01 14.74 -22.93
N LYS A 116 16.26 15.18 -22.75
CA LYS A 116 16.57 16.38 -21.94
C LYS A 116 15.85 17.62 -22.48
N GLU A 117 15.99 17.87 -23.77
CA GLU A 117 15.36 18.99 -24.47
C GLU A 117 13.83 18.98 -24.31
N ALA A 118 13.19 17.82 -24.50
CA ALA A 118 11.75 17.65 -24.33
C ALA A 118 11.28 17.89 -22.88
N THR A 119 12.10 17.53 -21.88
CA THR A 119 11.77 17.76 -20.46
C THR A 119 11.94 19.21 -20.01
N GLU A 120 12.79 19.98 -20.67
CA GLU A 120 13.16 21.34 -20.25
C GLU A 120 12.36 22.42 -20.99
N THR A 121 11.92 22.12 -22.20
CA THR A 121 11.24 23.10 -23.05
C THR A 121 9.72 23.00 -22.87
N GLU A 122 9.09 24.08 -22.42
CA GLU A 122 7.63 24.19 -22.27
C GLU A 122 6.89 24.33 -23.62
N LYS A 123 7.62 24.53 -24.72
CA LYS A 123 7.08 24.62 -26.08
C LYS A 123 6.44 23.32 -26.57
N PHE A 124 6.81 22.15 -26.02
CA PHE A 124 6.21 20.88 -26.40
C PHE A 124 4.83 20.73 -25.75
N ARG A 125 3.78 20.54 -26.57
CA ARG A 125 2.47 20.09 -26.06
C ARG A 125 2.63 18.74 -25.37
N GLU A 126 2.03 18.58 -24.19
CA GLU A 126 2.06 17.30 -23.48
C GLU A 126 1.38 16.22 -24.32
N THR A 127 2.12 15.16 -24.62
CA THR A 127 1.58 13.97 -25.28
C THR A 127 0.73 13.21 -24.27
N PRO A 128 -0.58 13.00 -24.55
CA PRO A 128 -1.44 12.28 -23.65
C PRO A 128 -0.97 10.83 -23.46
N LEU A 129 -0.71 10.45 -22.22
CA LEU A 129 -0.45 9.08 -21.82
C LEU A 129 -1.21 8.77 -20.54
N GLU A 130 -1.89 7.62 -20.51
CA GLU A 130 -2.67 7.19 -19.36
C GLU A 130 -1.86 7.28 -18.06
N ILE A 131 -2.47 7.93 -17.07
CA ILE A 131 -1.89 8.06 -15.73
C ILE A 131 -1.83 6.64 -15.13
N PRO A 132 -0.68 6.22 -14.61
CA PRO A 132 -0.55 4.87 -14.06
C PRO A 132 -1.50 4.67 -12.88
N LYS A 133 -2.18 3.51 -12.84
CA LYS A 133 -3.10 3.13 -11.75
C LYS A 133 -2.47 3.29 -10.37
N PHE A 134 -1.18 2.97 -10.26
CA PHE A 134 -0.40 3.13 -9.02
C PHE A 134 -0.34 4.59 -8.54
N PHE A 135 -0.17 5.56 -9.47
CA PHE A 135 -0.18 6.98 -9.14
C PHE A 135 -1.55 7.40 -8.60
N ILE A 136 -2.63 7.00 -9.27
CA ILE A 136 -4.01 7.30 -8.85
C ILE A 136 -4.26 6.72 -7.45
N LYS A 137 -3.94 5.44 -7.23
CA LYS A 137 -4.08 4.78 -5.93
C LYS A 137 -3.31 5.52 -4.84
N THR A 138 -2.04 5.86 -5.09
CA THR A 138 -1.20 6.57 -4.12
C THR A 138 -1.76 7.96 -3.80
N PHE A 139 -2.16 8.71 -4.82
CA PHE A 139 -2.76 10.04 -4.66
C PHE A 139 -4.05 9.98 -3.83
N LEU A 140 -4.94 9.04 -4.14
CA LEU A 140 -6.18 8.84 -3.39
C LEU A 140 -5.91 8.45 -1.94
N CYS A 141 -4.99 7.50 -1.69
CA CYS A 141 -4.60 7.12 -0.34
C CYS A 141 -4.03 8.30 0.46
N GLN A 142 -3.22 9.16 -0.17
CA GLN A 142 -2.68 10.36 0.47
C GLN A 142 -3.77 11.36 0.82
N LYS A 143 -4.70 11.63 -0.11
CA LYS A 143 -5.83 12.53 0.12
C LYS A 143 -6.73 12.00 1.25
N MET A 144 -7.08 10.72 1.21
CA MET A 144 -7.87 10.06 2.24
C MET A 144 -7.19 10.13 3.61
N MET A 145 -5.89 9.84 3.69
CA MET A 145 -5.15 9.90 4.96
C MET A 145 -5.10 11.34 5.51
N ALA A 146 -4.91 12.33 4.65
CA ALA A 146 -4.92 13.74 5.05
C ALA A 146 -6.29 14.16 5.60
N THR A 147 -7.37 13.83 4.89
CA THR A 147 -8.74 14.09 5.37
C THR A 147 -9.00 13.40 6.70
N TRP A 148 -8.60 12.14 6.84
CA TRP A 148 -8.80 11.39 8.07
C TRP A 148 -7.96 11.95 9.22
N GLN A 149 -6.74 12.40 8.96
CA GLN A 149 -5.90 13.06 9.96
C GLN A 149 -6.49 14.39 10.43
N MET A 150 -7.08 15.18 9.53
CA MET A 150 -7.76 16.43 9.88
C MET A 150 -8.95 16.13 10.80
N ALA A 151 -9.85 15.23 10.38
CA ALA A 151 -10.98 14.81 11.22
C ALA A 151 -10.51 14.24 12.57
N TRP A 152 -9.42 13.48 12.58
CA TRP A 152 -8.86 12.93 13.82
C TRP A 152 -8.35 14.01 14.76
N ASN A 153 -7.72 15.06 14.24
CA ASN A 153 -7.24 16.19 15.02
C ASN A 153 -8.37 17.06 15.55
N ASP A 154 -9.35 17.36 14.70
CA ASP A 154 -10.40 18.35 14.97
C ASP A 154 -11.61 17.77 15.71
N GLY A 155 -11.78 16.45 15.69
CA GLY A 155 -12.86 15.78 16.41
C GLY A 155 -12.84 16.04 17.92
N ASP A 156 -13.98 15.85 18.56
CA ASP A 156 -14.19 15.98 20.01
C ASP A 156 -14.30 14.62 20.72
N THR A 157 -14.63 13.56 19.98
CA THR A 157 -14.69 12.18 20.46
C THR A 157 -13.30 11.52 20.45
N GLY A 158 -13.10 10.51 21.31
CA GLY A 158 -11.88 9.71 21.30
C GLY A 158 -10.59 10.43 21.70
N ARG A 159 -10.66 11.62 22.34
CA ARG A 159 -9.48 12.45 22.65
C ARG A 159 -8.42 11.75 23.51
N LEU A 160 -8.84 10.84 24.39
CA LEU A 160 -7.90 10.02 25.17
C LEU A 160 -7.02 9.17 24.25
N ILE A 161 -7.61 8.58 23.20
CA ILE A 161 -6.91 7.76 22.21
C ILE A 161 -6.11 8.65 21.25
N HIS A 162 -6.61 9.81 20.86
CA HIS A 162 -5.84 10.79 20.07
C HIS A 162 -4.53 11.18 20.76
N ARG A 163 -4.57 11.42 22.07
CA ARG A 163 -3.37 11.72 22.87
C ARG A 163 -2.32 10.59 22.85
N ILE A 164 -2.76 9.34 22.68
CA ILE A 164 -1.88 8.16 22.62
C ILE A 164 -1.43 7.89 21.18
N ILE A 165 -2.35 7.98 20.22
CA ILE A 165 -2.16 7.70 18.80
C ILE A 165 -2.57 8.98 18.03
N PRO A 166 -1.69 10.00 17.98
CA PRO A 166 -2.04 11.28 17.35
C PRO A 166 -2.02 11.22 15.82
N LYS A 167 -1.39 10.20 15.24
CA LYS A 167 -1.27 10.03 13.79
C LYS A 167 -2.10 8.85 13.31
N VAL A 168 -2.96 9.08 12.33
CA VAL A 168 -3.67 8.01 11.62
C VAL A 168 -2.70 7.20 10.77
N SER A 169 -2.97 5.91 10.63
CA SER A 169 -2.11 4.97 9.89
C SER A 169 -2.95 3.88 9.25
N PHE A 170 -2.46 3.33 8.14
CA PHE A 170 -3.00 2.09 7.56
C PHE A 170 -2.55 0.84 8.31
N GLN A 171 -1.50 0.95 9.13
CA GLN A 171 -1.01 -0.17 9.91
C GLN A 171 -1.89 -0.35 11.15
N PRO A 172 -2.46 -1.55 11.37
CA PRO A 172 -3.20 -1.81 12.57
C PRO A 172 -2.27 -1.74 13.78
N ILE A 173 -2.83 -1.31 14.90
CA ILE A 173 -2.15 -1.33 16.18
C ILE A 173 -2.55 -2.63 16.87
N ASN A 174 -1.57 -3.45 17.22
CA ASN A 174 -1.78 -4.75 17.85
C ASN A 174 -2.01 -4.57 19.36
N TRP A 175 -3.12 -3.93 19.74
CA TRP A 175 -3.54 -3.87 21.15
C TRP A 175 -4.42 -5.05 21.52
N THR A 176 -4.19 -5.62 22.69
CA THR A 176 -5.11 -6.60 23.30
C THR A 176 -6.40 -5.92 23.76
N ARG A 177 -7.48 -6.70 23.96
CA ARG A 177 -8.75 -6.17 24.49
C ARG A 177 -8.56 -5.35 25.76
N ASN A 178 -7.74 -5.86 26.68
CA ASN A 178 -7.55 -5.22 27.97
C ASN A 178 -6.75 -3.92 27.83
N GLU A 179 -5.76 -3.86 26.93
CA GLU A 179 -5.04 -2.62 26.63
C GLU A 179 -5.98 -1.55 26.07
N VAL A 180 -6.88 -1.92 25.17
CA VAL A 180 -7.93 -1.01 24.67
C VAL A 180 -8.79 -0.49 25.82
N LEU A 181 -9.28 -1.37 26.70
CA LEU A 181 -10.10 -0.98 27.85
C LEU A 181 -9.34 -0.04 28.81
N PHE A 182 -8.09 -0.38 29.13
CA PHE A 182 -7.23 0.44 30.00
C PHE A 182 -6.95 1.82 29.40
N SER A 183 -6.52 1.88 28.13
CA SER A 183 -6.18 3.13 27.44
C SER A 183 -7.38 4.02 27.16
N THR A 184 -8.57 3.43 26.95
CA THR A 184 -9.81 4.19 26.77
C THR A 184 -10.51 4.53 28.09
N GLY A 185 -10.04 3.95 29.21
CA GLY A 185 -10.73 3.98 30.49
C GLY A 185 -12.11 3.34 30.47
N HIS A 186 -12.37 2.41 29.56
CA HIS A 186 -13.62 1.66 29.47
C HIS A 186 -13.55 0.37 30.29
N GLY A 187 -14.72 -0.17 30.65
CA GLY A 187 -14.84 -1.45 31.35
C GLY A 187 -15.25 -1.28 32.81
N ALA A 188 -14.83 -2.19 33.67
CA ALA A 188 -15.25 -2.24 35.07
C ALA A 188 -14.50 -1.23 35.97
N PHE A 189 -14.16 -0.05 35.44
CA PHE A 189 -13.59 1.05 36.23
C PHE A 189 -14.74 1.83 36.88
N PRO A 190 -14.77 2.03 38.21
CA PRO A 190 -15.82 2.80 38.88
C PRO A 190 -16.07 4.18 38.25
N SER A 191 -15.00 4.87 37.82
CA SER A 191 -15.13 6.16 37.13
C SER A 191 -15.88 6.08 35.81
N TYR A 192 -15.73 4.97 35.08
CA TYR A 192 -16.46 4.70 33.85
C TYR A 192 -17.90 4.31 34.14
N LEU A 193 -18.12 3.37 35.06
CA LEU A 193 -19.46 2.89 35.41
C LEU A 193 -20.35 4.04 35.90
N GLN A 194 -19.83 4.93 36.75
CA GLN A 194 -20.57 6.11 37.20
C GLN A 194 -20.94 7.04 36.04
N ARG A 195 -19.99 7.34 35.14
CA ARG A 195 -20.24 8.21 33.98
C ARG A 195 -21.36 7.70 33.07
N PHE A 196 -21.57 6.38 33.02
CA PHE A 196 -22.64 5.74 32.23
C PHE A 196 -23.87 5.35 33.08
N ASN A 197 -23.98 5.86 34.31
CA ASN A 197 -25.08 5.57 35.24
C ASN A 197 -25.27 4.07 35.55
N LEU A 198 -24.17 3.30 35.53
CA LEU A 198 -24.13 1.88 35.87
C LEU A 198 -23.66 1.65 37.32
N ALA A 199 -23.17 2.68 37.99
CA ALA A 199 -22.80 2.67 39.40
C ALA A 199 -23.10 4.03 40.03
N GLU A 200 -23.43 4.06 41.32
CA GLU A 200 -23.73 5.30 42.05
C GLU A 200 -22.47 6.13 42.32
N THR A 201 -21.32 5.48 42.47
CA THR A 201 -20.06 6.14 42.86
C THR A 201 -18.93 5.83 41.88
N SER A 202 -17.99 6.78 41.73
CA SER A 202 -16.73 6.58 41.00
C SER A 202 -15.58 6.12 41.89
N PHE A 203 -15.85 5.81 43.16
CA PHE A 203 -14.81 5.43 44.11
C PHE A 203 -14.42 3.96 43.96
N CYS A 204 -13.12 3.72 44.02
CA CYS A 204 -12.53 2.41 44.25
C CYS A 204 -12.74 2.00 45.71
N SER A 205 -12.73 0.70 45.99
CA SER A 205 -12.83 0.16 47.36
C SER A 205 -11.71 0.63 48.30
N CYS A 206 -10.60 1.14 47.78
CA CYS A 206 -9.54 1.76 48.59
C CYS A 206 -9.78 3.26 48.87
N GLY A 207 -10.93 3.82 48.46
CA GLY A 207 -11.31 5.22 48.69
C GLY A 207 -10.85 6.23 47.63
N GLY A 208 -9.98 5.86 46.69
CA GLY A 208 -9.56 6.72 45.57
C GLY A 208 -10.55 6.72 44.40
N ILE A 209 -10.39 7.60 43.41
CA ILE A 209 -11.23 7.56 42.20
C ILE A 209 -10.79 6.37 41.32
N GLY A 210 -11.71 5.47 41.02
CA GLY A 210 -11.45 4.21 40.29
C GLY A 210 -11.19 4.40 38.79
N THR A 211 -10.10 5.09 38.44
CA THR A 211 -9.62 5.32 37.07
C THR A 211 -8.49 4.34 36.71
N PRO A 212 -8.21 4.09 35.41
CA PRO A 212 -7.07 3.26 35.01
C PRO A 212 -5.73 3.70 35.61
N ILE A 213 -5.50 5.02 35.67
CA ILE A 213 -4.27 5.58 36.23
C ILE A 213 -4.18 5.29 37.74
N HIS A 214 -5.26 5.49 38.50
CA HIS A 214 -5.30 5.16 39.93
C HIS A 214 -4.92 3.70 40.19
N TYR A 215 -5.51 2.77 39.43
CA TYR A 215 -5.16 1.35 39.55
C TYR A 215 -3.71 1.04 39.15
N ALA A 216 -3.10 1.83 38.28
CA ALA A 216 -1.72 1.62 37.85
C ALA A 216 -0.68 2.29 38.75
N THR A 217 -1.03 3.31 39.53
CA THR A 217 -0.04 4.16 40.21
C THR A 217 -0.26 4.34 41.72
N GLU A 218 -1.48 4.16 42.23
CA GLU A 218 -1.86 4.64 43.57
C GLU A 218 -2.77 3.69 44.37
N CYS A 219 -3.44 2.73 43.72
CA CYS A 219 -4.45 1.90 44.37
C CYS A 219 -3.84 0.84 45.31
N LEU A 220 -4.17 0.89 46.60
CA LEU A 220 -3.67 -0.06 47.61
C LEU A 220 -3.94 -1.54 47.27
N LEU A 221 -4.92 -1.82 46.40
CA LEU A 221 -5.26 -3.17 45.95
C LEU A 221 -4.31 -3.71 44.85
N THR A 222 -3.46 -2.85 44.29
CA THR A 222 -2.60 -3.17 43.13
C THR A 222 -1.14 -2.78 43.34
N VAL A 223 -0.72 -2.61 44.60
CA VAL A 223 0.64 -2.20 45.02
C VAL A 223 1.75 -2.99 44.35
N SER A 224 1.58 -4.30 44.16
CA SER A 224 2.56 -5.18 43.51
C SER A 224 2.83 -4.85 42.03
N TYR A 225 2.01 -3.99 41.41
CA TYR A 225 2.07 -3.64 39.99
C TYR A 225 2.22 -2.14 39.75
N TYR A 226 2.61 -1.37 40.77
CA TYR A 226 2.74 0.08 40.67
C TYR A 226 3.74 0.49 39.60
N MET A 227 3.28 1.43 38.80
CA MET A 227 4.10 2.24 37.92
C MET A 227 4.31 3.60 38.57
N ALA A 228 5.45 4.23 38.26
CA ALA A 228 5.69 5.60 38.69
C ALA A 228 4.54 6.51 38.19
N PRO A 229 3.89 7.30 39.07
CA PRO A 229 2.80 8.17 38.69
C PRO A 229 3.31 9.23 37.70
N PRO A 230 2.60 9.47 36.60
CA PRO A 230 2.95 10.57 35.71
C PRO A 230 2.51 11.91 36.31
N ASN A 231 3.29 12.95 36.05
CA ASN A 231 2.81 14.32 36.19
C ASN A 231 1.56 14.51 35.31
N GLN A 232 0.61 15.34 35.77
CA GLN A 232 -0.66 15.57 35.06
C GLN A 232 -0.45 15.99 33.59
N GLN A 233 0.56 16.82 33.32
CA GLN A 233 0.93 17.26 31.97
C GLN A 233 1.53 16.15 31.09
N HIS A 234 2.03 15.07 31.68
CA HIS A 234 2.74 13.98 31.00
C HIS A 234 1.94 12.68 30.92
N GLN A 235 0.67 12.66 31.36
CA GLN A 235 -0.16 11.46 31.30
C GLN A 235 -0.24 10.85 29.90
N SER A 236 -0.38 11.68 28.85
CA SER A 236 -0.42 11.19 27.45
C SER A 236 0.89 10.54 27.01
N VAL A 237 2.03 11.08 27.45
CA VAL A 237 3.36 10.52 27.18
C VAL A 237 3.52 9.19 27.92
N TRP A 238 3.05 9.13 29.16
CA TRP A 238 3.08 7.93 30.00
C TRP A 238 2.23 6.80 29.41
N PHE A 239 1.00 7.07 28.97
CA PHE A 239 0.17 6.08 28.28
C PHE A 239 0.81 5.61 26.95
N ARG A 240 1.47 6.52 26.21
CA ARG A 240 2.25 6.14 25.02
C ARG A 240 3.43 5.23 25.36
N GLY A 241 4.09 5.47 26.48
CA GLY A 241 5.12 4.59 27.02
C GLY A 241 4.57 3.19 27.23
N ILE A 242 3.50 3.06 28.02
CA ILE A 242 2.87 1.76 28.33
C ILE A 242 2.44 1.02 27.06
N ALA A 243 1.78 1.72 26.13
CA ALA A 243 1.35 1.12 24.88
C ALA A 243 2.54 0.57 24.06
N LYS A 244 3.70 1.26 24.06
CA LYS A 244 4.91 0.79 23.39
C LYS A 244 5.57 -0.38 24.11
N TYR A 245 5.64 -0.35 25.44
CA TYR A 245 6.20 -1.43 26.25
C TYR A 245 5.39 -2.72 26.11
N SER A 246 4.05 -2.63 26.05
CA SER A 246 3.19 -3.80 25.84
C SER A 246 3.41 -4.48 24.49
N ILE A 247 3.69 -3.68 23.44
CA ILE A 247 3.95 -4.16 22.08
C ILE A 247 5.33 -4.82 21.96
N GLN A 248 6.34 -4.36 22.72
CA GLN A 248 7.74 -4.83 22.57
C GLN A 248 8.09 -6.06 23.41
N GLU A 249 7.54 -6.20 24.62
CA GLU A 249 7.97 -7.23 25.58
C GLU A 249 7.00 -8.42 25.72
N GLY A 250 5.86 -8.42 25.00
CA GLY A 250 4.86 -9.50 25.13
C GLY A 250 4.31 -9.67 26.56
N ARG A 251 4.55 -8.70 27.46
CA ARG A 251 4.11 -8.75 28.85
C ARG A 251 2.66 -8.31 28.93
N THR A 252 1.79 -9.31 28.87
CA THR A 252 0.37 -9.31 29.28
C THR A 252 0.14 -8.91 30.76
N ILE A 253 1.13 -8.30 31.43
CA ILE A 253 1.25 -8.20 32.90
C ILE A 253 0.59 -6.94 33.47
N LEU A 254 0.28 -5.91 32.68
CA LEU A 254 -0.55 -4.83 33.22
C LEU A 254 -2.03 -5.26 33.22
N CYS A 255 -2.46 -5.86 32.12
CA CYS A 255 -3.88 -5.95 31.80
C CYS A 255 -4.55 -7.30 32.11
N SER A 256 -3.80 -8.42 32.15
CA SER A 256 -4.36 -9.69 32.64
C SER A 256 -4.58 -9.69 34.16
N THR A 257 -3.85 -8.84 34.87
CA THR A 257 -3.82 -8.76 36.34
C THR A 257 -4.93 -7.87 36.87
N PHE A 258 -5.28 -6.76 36.20
CA PHE A 258 -6.53 -6.03 36.47
C PHE A 258 -7.80 -6.83 36.15
N SER A 259 -7.72 -7.81 35.23
CA SER A 259 -8.79 -8.78 34.99
C SER A 259 -8.84 -9.92 36.03
N LYS A 260 -7.73 -10.17 36.74
CA LYS A 260 -7.59 -11.26 37.74
C LYS A 260 -7.76 -10.81 39.18
N VAL A 261 -7.59 -9.52 39.49
CA VAL A 261 -8.17 -8.93 40.69
C VAL A 261 -9.67 -9.09 40.50
N LYS A 262 -10.26 -10.13 41.12
CA LYS A 262 -11.70 -10.37 41.07
C LYS A 262 -12.36 -9.01 41.30
N PRO A 263 -13.20 -8.49 40.40
CA PRO A 263 -14.10 -7.44 40.81
C PRO A 263 -14.83 -8.03 42.02
N VAL A 264 -14.81 -7.32 43.15
CA VAL A 264 -15.66 -7.61 44.31
C VAL A 264 -17.15 -7.53 43.92
N PHE A 265 -17.44 -7.23 42.66
CA PHE A 265 -18.74 -7.16 42.04
C PHE A 265 -18.93 -8.30 41.02
N TYR A 266 -19.48 -9.41 41.48
CA TYR A 266 -20.30 -10.28 40.64
C TYR A 266 -21.68 -9.61 40.52
N VAL A 267 -21.82 -8.60 39.65
CA VAL A 267 -23.15 -8.14 39.24
C VAL A 267 -23.50 -8.92 38.00
N GLN A 268 -24.42 -9.86 38.17
CA GLN A 268 -25.01 -10.66 37.09
C GLN A 268 -25.88 -9.74 36.23
N THR A 269 -25.25 -8.96 35.35
CA THR A 269 -25.96 -8.19 34.34
C THR A 269 -26.21 -9.10 33.13
N PRO A 270 -27.46 -9.23 32.65
CA PRO A 270 -27.78 -10.05 31.49
C PRO A 270 -26.97 -9.62 30.26
N ILE A 271 -26.36 -10.59 29.60
CA ILE A 271 -25.46 -10.47 28.44
C ILE A 271 -26.08 -9.68 27.26
N ASN A 272 -27.40 -9.49 27.26
CA ASN A 272 -28.13 -8.85 26.17
C ASN A 272 -27.98 -7.33 26.06
N TYR A 273 -27.42 -6.62 27.06
CA TYR A 273 -27.29 -5.16 27.00
C TYR A 273 -25.97 -4.64 26.40
N PHE A 274 -24.96 -5.51 26.20
CA PHE A 274 -23.65 -5.11 25.64
C PHE A 274 -23.56 -5.24 24.12
N PHE A 275 -24.49 -5.94 23.48
CA PHE A 275 -24.41 -6.30 22.07
C PHE A 275 -24.69 -5.16 21.06
N PRO A 276 -25.56 -4.15 21.33
CA PRO A 276 -25.80 -3.10 20.34
C PRO A 276 -24.82 -1.92 20.43
N PHE A 277 -24.15 -1.70 21.57
CA PHE A 277 -23.35 -0.49 21.78
C PHE A 277 -22.03 -0.48 20.97
N PHE A 278 -21.43 -1.65 20.74
CA PHE A 278 -20.20 -1.76 19.93
C PHE A 278 -20.45 -1.59 18.43
N ILE A 279 -21.63 -1.99 17.93
CA ILE A 279 -22.03 -1.74 16.54
C ILE A 279 -22.49 -0.29 16.36
N SER A 280 -23.20 0.28 17.34
CA SER A 280 -23.73 1.65 17.22
C SER A 280 -22.64 2.72 17.25
N LEU A 281 -21.57 2.57 18.04
CA LEU A 281 -20.47 3.54 18.05
C LEU A 281 -19.62 3.50 16.75
N LEU A 282 -19.71 2.42 15.98
CA LEU A 282 -19.11 2.28 14.65
C LEU A 282 -20.09 2.55 13.49
N SER A 283 -21.39 2.68 13.76
CA SER A 283 -22.44 2.87 12.73
C SER A 283 -23.09 4.26 12.72
N VAL A 284 -22.85 5.14 13.71
CA VAL A 284 -23.58 6.42 13.80
C VAL A 284 -23.03 7.54 12.89
N GLU A 285 -21.93 7.36 12.16
CA GLU A 285 -21.55 8.31 11.09
C GLU A 285 -21.10 7.62 9.80
N CYS A 286 -22.02 6.87 9.18
CA CYS A 286 -21.92 6.48 7.76
C CYS A 286 -23.32 6.46 7.13
N ASN A 287 -24.00 7.61 7.09
CA ASN A 287 -25.25 7.77 6.34
C ASN A 287 -25.17 8.99 5.41
N VAL A 288 -24.33 8.92 4.37
CA VAL A 288 -24.56 9.54 3.04
C VAL A 288 -23.79 8.74 1.95
N CYS A 289 -24.53 7.87 1.23
CA CYS A 289 -24.39 7.36 -0.16
C CYS A 289 -23.10 6.65 -0.70
N ASP A 290 -23.17 5.29 -0.74
CA ASP A 290 -22.78 4.27 -1.77
C ASP A 290 -21.43 4.28 -2.56
N PRO A 291 -20.93 3.12 -3.10
CA PRO A 291 -20.99 1.72 -2.67
C PRO A 291 -19.58 1.09 -2.43
N ILE A 292 -19.58 -0.02 -1.69
CA ILE A 292 -18.44 -0.84 -1.25
C ILE A 292 -17.50 -1.31 -2.39
N PRO A 293 -16.18 -1.48 -2.12
CA PRO A 293 -15.52 -2.74 -2.49
C PRO A 293 -14.92 -3.46 -1.27
N LYS A 294 -15.29 -4.73 -1.17
CA LYS A 294 -14.88 -5.73 -0.17
C LYS A 294 -13.36 -5.79 -0.03
N PHE A 295 -12.77 -5.16 1.00
CA PHE A 295 -11.41 -5.46 1.44
C PHE A 295 -11.25 -5.30 2.94
N LEU A 296 -11.59 -6.36 3.67
CA LEU A 296 -11.26 -6.54 5.07
C LEU A 296 -10.88 -8.02 5.31
N PRO A 297 -9.59 -8.33 5.55
CA PRO A 297 -9.24 -9.54 6.28
C PRO A 297 -9.13 -9.30 7.80
N VAL A 298 -9.16 -8.05 8.27
CA VAL A 298 -8.73 -7.71 9.64
C VAL A 298 -9.86 -7.66 10.68
N PHE A 299 -11.13 -7.43 10.31
CA PHE A 299 -12.23 -7.51 11.31
C PHE A 299 -12.92 -8.87 11.39
N SER A 300 -12.64 -9.79 10.45
CA SER A 300 -13.18 -11.15 10.53
C SER A 300 -12.62 -11.91 11.74
N GLN A 301 -11.38 -11.65 12.17
CA GLN A 301 -10.73 -12.39 13.25
C GLN A 301 -11.30 -12.12 14.65
N ILE A 302 -11.96 -10.98 14.87
CA ILE A 302 -12.68 -10.72 16.13
C ILE A 302 -14.05 -11.40 16.12
N ALA A 303 -14.70 -11.49 14.95
CA ALA A 303 -16.01 -12.14 14.81
C ALA A 303 -15.93 -13.68 14.78
N THR A 304 -14.82 -14.28 14.32
CA THR A 304 -14.71 -15.76 14.20
C THR A 304 -14.15 -16.48 15.43
N SER A 305 -13.68 -15.79 16.48
CA SER A 305 -13.17 -16.49 17.67
C SER A 305 -14.23 -16.89 18.71
N VAL A 306 -15.52 -16.60 18.46
CA VAL A 306 -16.62 -16.79 19.44
C VAL A 306 -17.67 -17.84 19.02
N THR A 307 -17.42 -18.66 17.99
CA THR A 307 -18.31 -19.80 17.68
C THR A 307 -17.59 -21.14 17.83
N LYS A 308 -17.58 -21.69 19.06
CA LYS A 308 -17.28 -23.11 19.30
C LYS A 308 -18.59 -23.89 19.56
N HIS A 309 -18.98 -24.64 18.52
CA HIS A 309 -19.91 -25.80 18.44
C HIS A 309 -21.44 -25.59 18.38
N PRO A 310 -22.18 -26.47 17.67
CA PRO A 310 -22.02 -26.86 16.26
C PRO A 310 -23.31 -26.60 15.45
N LEU A 311 -23.19 -26.41 14.13
CA LEU A 311 -24.33 -26.43 13.20
C LEU A 311 -24.48 -27.83 12.55
N PRO A 312 -25.70 -28.21 12.11
CA PRO A 312 -26.02 -29.57 11.68
C PRO A 312 -25.36 -29.98 10.35
N PRO A 313 -25.26 -31.29 10.07
CA PRO A 313 -24.56 -31.83 8.92
C PRO A 313 -25.44 -31.84 7.66
N ALA A 314 -25.13 -30.96 6.69
CA ALA A 314 -25.51 -31.19 5.31
C ALA A 314 -24.52 -30.49 4.36
N MET A 315 -24.15 -31.23 3.31
CA MET A 315 -23.33 -30.87 2.15
C MET A 315 -21.81 -31.11 2.26
N ARG A 316 -21.50 -32.38 2.04
CA ARG A 316 -20.26 -32.94 1.50
C ARG A 316 -19.98 -32.46 0.07
N GLU A 317 -18.68 -32.50 -0.23
CA GLU A 317 -18.04 -32.90 -1.50
C GLU A 317 -18.12 -31.94 -2.71
N PHE A 318 -16.96 -31.58 -3.26
CA PHE A 318 -16.45 -32.20 -4.49
C PHE A 318 -14.94 -31.96 -4.67
N LYS A 319 -14.24 -33.01 -5.12
CA LYS A 319 -12.79 -33.17 -5.36
C LYS A 319 -12.38 -32.77 -6.79
N THR A 320 -11.06 -32.85 -7.02
CA THR A 320 -10.27 -33.10 -8.26
C THR A 320 -9.74 -31.85 -8.99
N SER A 321 -8.44 -31.53 -8.97
CA SER A 321 -7.22 -32.19 -9.51
C SER A 321 -7.06 -32.10 -11.03
N ARG A 322 -5.98 -31.49 -11.52
CA ARG A 322 -5.18 -32.02 -12.65
C ARG A 322 -3.82 -31.33 -12.82
N THR A 323 -2.82 -32.20 -12.94
CA THR A 323 -1.40 -32.09 -13.28
C THR A 323 -1.17 -32.13 -14.81
N SER A 324 0.03 -31.72 -15.29
CA SER A 324 0.88 -32.26 -16.41
C SER A 324 1.98 -31.21 -16.76
N ILE A 325 3.31 -31.39 -16.61
CA ILE A 325 4.33 -32.25 -17.31
C ILE A 325 4.53 -31.84 -18.80
N VAL A 326 5.70 -31.76 -19.48
CA VAL A 326 7.15 -31.41 -19.30
C VAL A 326 7.86 -31.67 -20.67
N CYS A 327 8.75 -30.75 -21.11
CA CYS A 327 9.98 -30.88 -21.99
C CYS A 327 9.92 -31.50 -23.43
N PRO A 328 11.06 -31.63 -24.18
CA PRO A 328 12.07 -30.65 -24.68
C PRO A 328 12.45 -30.89 -26.18
N THR A 329 13.38 -30.10 -26.78
CA THR A 329 14.58 -30.53 -27.58
C THR A 329 15.13 -29.48 -28.56
N SER A 330 16.44 -29.62 -28.77
CA SER A 330 17.45 -28.86 -29.53
C SER A 330 17.44 -29.05 -31.06
N SER A 331 18.01 -28.10 -31.83
CA SER A 331 19.21 -28.29 -32.70
C SER A 331 19.42 -27.19 -33.79
N SER A 332 20.65 -26.66 -33.85
CA SER A 332 21.50 -26.21 -35.00
C SER A 332 20.98 -25.44 -36.25
N LEU A 333 21.48 -24.19 -36.40
CA LEU A 333 22.03 -23.39 -37.56
C LEU A 333 21.64 -23.70 -39.04
N PRO A 334 21.51 -22.69 -39.96
CA PRO A 334 22.57 -21.73 -40.34
C PRO A 334 22.18 -20.22 -40.46
N HIS A 335 23.22 -19.41 -40.69
CA HIS A 335 23.41 -17.94 -40.66
C HIS A 335 22.49 -16.98 -41.47
N LEU A 336 22.32 -15.76 -40.94
CA LEU A 336 22.85 -14.51 -41.55
C LEU A 336 23.12 -13.45 -40.46
N THR A 337 24.39 -13.08 -40.31
CA THR A 337 24.88 -12.10 -39.31
C THR A 337 25.10 -10.78 -40.03
N ILE A 338 24.41 -9.71 -39.64
CA ILE A 338 24.80 -8.35 -40.02
C ILE A 338 25.72 -7.82 -38.92
N LEU A 339 27.01 -8.05 -39.13
CA LEU A 339 28.13 -7.34 -38.51
C LEU A 339 28.71 -6.45 -39.61
N PHE A 340 29.02 -5.22 -39.23
CA PHE A 340 29.57 -4.14 -40.06
C PHE A 340 30.77 -4.58 -40.91
N LEU A 341 30.88 -4.05 -42.13
CA LEU A 341 32.13 -3.95 -42.88
C LEU A 341 32.31 -2.51 -43.36
N TRP A 342 33.53 -1.99 -43.20
CA TRP A 342 33.97 -0.72 -43.75
C TRP A 342 34.49 -0.95 -45.18
N ARG A 343 34.04 -0.07 -46.09
CA ARG A 343 34.14 -0.08 -47.57
C ARG A 343 33.22 -1.04 -48.31
#